data_AF-A0A239JVA4-F1
#
_entry.id   AF-A0A239JVA4-F1
#
_cell.length_a   1.000
_cell.length_b   1.000
_cell.length_c   1.000
_cell.angle_alpha   90.00
_cell.angle_beta   90.00
_cell.angle_gamma   90.00
#
_symmetry.space_group_name_H-M   'P 1'
#
loop_
_entity.id
_entity.type
_entity.pdbx_description
1 polymer ?
#
loop_
_entity_poly.entity_id
_entity_poly.type
_entity_poly.pdbx_seq_one_letter_code
_entity_poly.pdbx_strand_id
1 'polypeptide(L)'
;MSEHHHDHDHDHSELSDTELRVRALETILTEKGYIDPAALDAMIQAYETKIGPHNGALVVAKAWTDPAFKEALLADGSAAVGTLGHISRTGDHLVVVENTPERHNMVVCTLCSCYPWEMLGLPPVWYKAAPYRSRAVKDPRGVLADFGFTIPNDTEIRVWDSTAETRFLVLPMRPAGTEGWSEAQLAEIVTRDSMIGTGLVTAPGAPS
;
A
#
# COMPACT_ATOMS: atom_id res chain seq x y z
N MET A 1 18.54 -22.78 -58.80
CA MET A 1 19.11 -21.70 -57.98
C MET A 1 18.09 -20.58 -57.93
N SER A 2 17.37 -20.47 -56.83
CA SER A 2 16.76 -19.22 -56.39
C SER A 2 16.46 -19.39 -54.90
N GLU A 3 17.45 -19.06 -54.08
CA GLU A 3 17.25 -18.89 -52.64
C GLU A 3 16.55 -17.55 -52.46
N HIS A 4 15.32 -17.58 -51.96
CA HIS A 4 14.64 -16.40 -51.45
C HIS A 4 15.10 -16.17 -50.01
N HIS A 5 16.16 -15.38 -49.86
CA HIS A 5 16.50 -14.74 -48.60
C HIS A 5 15.53 -13.58 -48.38
N HIS A 6 14.56 -13.75 -47.48
CA HIS A 6 13.80 -12.63 -46.92
C HIS A 6 14.50 -12.19 -45.65
N ASP A 7 15.43 -11.25 -45.80
CA ASP A 7 15.94 -10.46 -44.69
C ASP A 7 14.87 -9.41 -44.37
N HIS A 8 14.15 -9.60 -43.26
CA HIS A 8 13.30 -8.58 -42.69
C HIS A 8 14.16 -7.73 -41.76
N ASP A 9 14.74 -6.66 -42.31
CA ASP A 9 15.23 -5.53 -41.52
C ASP A 9 14.03 -4.96 -40.75
N HIS A 10 13.87 -5.40 -39.50
CA HIS A 10 12.96 -4.75 -38.57
C HIS A 10 13.61 -3.44 -38.16
N ASP A 11 13.12 -2.35 -38.73
CA ASP A 11 13.26 -1.00 -38.19
C ASP A 11 12.67 -1.03 -36.76
N HIS A 12 13.52 -1.33 -35.78
CA HIS A 12 13.11 -1.54 -34.40
C HIS A 12 12.66 -0.17 -33.85
N SER A 13 11.36 -0.05 -33.57
CA SER A 13 10.87 1.03 -32.73
C SER A 13 11.65 1.02 -31.41
N GLU A 14 12.09 2.20 -30.94
CA GLU A 14 12.65 2.39 -29.59
C GLU A 14 11.67 1.99 -28.47
N LEU A 15 10.40 1.74 -28.81
CA LEU A 15 9.35 1.29 -27.91
C LEU A 15 9.21 -0.24 -27.96
N SER A 16 9.07 -0.84 -26.79
CA SER A 16 8.66 -2.24 -26.66
C SER A 16 7.23 -2.46 -27.19
N ASP A 17 6.90 -3.72 -27.51
CA ASP A 17 5.55 -4.13 -27.93
C ASP A 17 4.45 -3.73 -26.93
N THR A 18 4.77 -3.62 -25.64
CA THR A 18 3.82 -3.17 -24.63
C THR A 18 3.62 -1.66 -24.70
N GLU A 19 4.69 -0.87 -24.84
CA GLU A 19 4.61 0.58 -24.97
C GLU A 19 3.86 0.98 -26.25
N LEU A 20 4.12 0.28 -27.36
CA LEU A 20 3.37 0.47 -28.61
C LEU A 20 1.87 0.22 -28.43
N ARG A 21 1.49 -0.87 -27.74
CA ARG A 21 0.07 -1.18 -27.47
C ARG A 21 -0.57 -0.17 -26.53
N VAL A 22 0.14 0.29 -25.50
CA VAL A 22 -0.36 1.33 -24.57
C VAL A 22 -0.63 2.62 -25.34
N ARG A 23 0.33 3.07 -26.15
CA ARG A 23 0.18 4.29 -26.96
C ARG A 23 -0.96 4.18 -27.97
N ALA A 24 -1.09 3.03 -28.64
CA ALA A 24 -2.19 2.80 -29.58
C ALA A 24 -3.55 2.84 -28.89
N LEU A 25 -3.68 2.27 -27.68
CA LEU A 25 -4.89 2.30 -26.89
C LEU A 25 -5.25 3.72 -26.42
N GLU A 26 -4.28 4.47 -25.91
CA GLU A 26 -4.47 5.87 -25.53
C GLU A 26 -4.95 6.72 -26.72
N THR A 27 -4.30 6.54 -27.89
CA THR A 27 -4.64 7.26 -29.12
C THR A 27 -6.09 7.02 -29.52
N ILE A 28 -6.50 5.75 -29.67
CA ILE A 28 -7.84 5.43 -30.15
C ILE A 28 -8.94 5.81 -29.15
N LEU A 29 -8.67 5.75 -27.84
CA LEU A 29 -9.63 6.17 -26.81
C LEU A 29 -9.79 7.70 -26.76
N THR A 30 -8.70 8.44 -26.99
CA THR A 30 -8.70 9.91 -27.07
C THR A 30 -9.44 10.37 -28.33
N GLU A 31 -9.13 9.81 -29.50
CA GLU A 31 -9.79 10.16 -30.77
C GLU A 31 -11.30 9.90 -30.73
N LYS A 32 -11.74 8.87 -29.99
CA LYS A 32 -13.15 8.56 -29.78
C LYS A 32 -13.82 9.42 -28.70
N GLY A 33 -13.07 10.25 -27.98
CA GLY A 33 -13.57 11.10 -26.89
C GLY A 33 -13.95 10.34 -25.62
N TYR A 34 -13.42 9.13 -25.41
CA TYR A 34 -13.67 8.34 -24.20
C TYR A 34 -12.76 8.72 -23.03
N ILE A 35 -11.59 9.30 -23.32
CA ILE A 35 -10.67 9.82 -22.32
C ILE A 35 -10.25 11.24 -22.67
N ASP A 36 -9.97 12.04 -21.65
CA ASP A 36 -9.32 13.34 -21.76
C ASP A 36 -7.86 13.18 -21.28
N PRO A 37 -6.85 13.40 -22.15
CA PRO A 37 -5.44 13.29 -21.77
C PRO A 37 -5.07 14.16 -20.57
N ALA A 38 -5.65 15.37 -20.45
CA ALA A 38 -5.36 16.24 -19.32
C ALA A 38 -5.90 15.68 -17.99
N ALA A 39 -7.04 14.98 -18.04
CA ALA A 39 -7.57 14.28 -16.88
C ALA A 39 -6.71 13.06 -16.50
N LEU A 40 -6.18 12.33 -17.49
CA LEU A 40 -5.26 11.22 -17.26
C LEU A 40 -3.97 11.69 -16.59
N ASP A 41 -3.36 12.76 -17.10
CA ASP A 41 -2.17 13.38 -16.51
C ASP A 41 -2.40 13.82 -15.06
N ALA A 42 -3.57 14.41 -14.78
CA ALA A 42 -3.94 14.80 -13.42
C ALA A 42 -4.06 13.60 -12.46
N MET A 43 -4.58 12.47 -12.94
CA MET A 43 -4.65 11.22 -12.16
C MET A 43 -3.26 10.66 -11.88
N ILE A 44 -2.38 10.62 -12.89
CA ILE A 44 -0.99 10.16 -12.74
C ILE A 44 -0.28 11.04 -11.70
N GLN A 45 -0.34 12.36 -11.87
CA GLN A 45 0.29 13.31 -10.95
C GLN A 45 -0.21 13.13 -9.50
N ALA A 46 -1.50 12.88 -9.31
CA ALA A 46 -2.07 12.66 -7.97
C ALA A 46 -1.42 11.45 -7.27
N TYR A 47 -1.31 10.31 -7.94
CA TYR A 47 -0.72 9.10 -7.35
C TYR A 47 0.81 9.13 -7.27
N GLU A 48 1.47 9.92 -8.11
CA GLU A 48 2.94 10.07 -8.04
C GLU A 48 3.38 11.03 -6.94
N THR A 49 2.59 12.07 -6.64
CA THR A 49 3.07 13.19 -5.82
C THR A 49 2.22 13.52 -4.60
N LYS A 50 0.93 13.19 -4.59
CA LYS A 50 -0.02 13.61 -3.54
C LYS A 50 -0.55 12.47 -2.70
N ILE A 51 -0.78 11.30 -3.30
CA ILE A 51 -1.42 10.16 -2.63
C ILE A 51 -0.35 9.11 -2.33
N GLY A 52 -0.06 8.90 -1.05
CA GLY A 52 0.99 7.97 -0.64
C GLY A 52 0.98 7.63 0.85
N PRO A 53 1.95 6.79 1.30
CA PRO A 53 2.03 6.31 2.68
C PRO A 53 2.11 7.38 3.77
N HIS A 54 2.49 8.61 3.42
CA HIS A 54 2.48 9.73 4.35
C HIS A 54 1.08 10.02 4.91
N ASN A 55 0.01 9.75 4.16
CA ASN A 55 -1.37 9.89 4.64
C ASN A 55 -1.65 8.91 5.78
N GLY A 56 -1.36 7.63 5.57
CA GLY A 56 -1.50 6.61 6.62
C GLY A 56 -0.60 6.90 7.83
N ALA A 57 0.61 7.40 7.61
CA ALA A 57 1.53 7.76 8.68
C ALA A 57 0.97 8.85 9.60
N LEU A 58 0.32 9.88 9.04
CA LEU A 58 -0.37 10.93 9.81
C LEU A 58 -1.54 10.34 10.62
N VAL A 59 -2.32 9.43 10.03
CA VAL A 59 -3.43 8.74 10.72
C VAL A 59 -2.92 7.93 11.90
N VAL A 60 -1.85 7.15 11.72
CA VAL A 60 -1.22 6.36 12.78
C VAL A 60 -0.66 7.24 13.89
N ALA A 61 0.09 8.29 13.52
CA ALA A 61 0.66 9.22 14.48
C ALA A 61 -0.41 9.91 15.33
N LYS A 62 -1.50 10.38 14.68
CA LYS A 62 -2.65 10.95 15.38
C LYS A 62 -3.30 9.93 16.33
N ALA A 63 -3.47 8.68 15.91
CA ALA A 63 -4.01 7.64 16.79
C ALA A 63 -3.11 7.33 17.99
N TRP A 64 -1.80 7.55 17.89
CA TRP A 64 -0.88 7.39 19.01
C TRP A 64 -0.86 8.57 19.99
N THR A 65 -1.29 9.76 19.56
CA THR A 65 -1.30 10.99 20.38
C THR A 65 -2.68 11.38 20.89
N ASP A 66 -3.75 10.90 20.23
CA ASP A 66 -5.14 11.25 20.51
C ASP A 66 -5.97 9.97 20.74
N PRO A 67 -6.18 9.56 22.01
CA PRO A 67 -6.94 8.35 22.34
C PRO A 67 -8.39 8.37 21.84
N ALA A 68 -9.03 9.53 21.79
CA ALA A 68 -10.40 9.65 21.29
C ALA A 68 -10.46 9.43 19.78
N PHE A 69 -9.48 9.97 19.04
CA PHE A 69 -9.35 9.68 17.61
C PHE A 69 -9.04 8.19 17.36
N LYS A 70 -8.17 7.57 18.17
CA LYS A 70 -7.89 6.14 18.07
C LYS A 70 -9.15 5.28 18.25
N GLU A 71 -9.95 5.57 19.27
CA GLU A 71 -11.21 4.87 19.50
C GLU A 71 -12.16 5.01 18.30
N ALA A 72 -12.33 6.24 17.79
CA ALA A 72 -13.13 6.49 16.60
C ALA A 72 -12.60 5.76 15.35
N LEU A 73 -11.29 5.74 15.16
CA LEU A 73 -10.61 5.09 14.04
C LEU A 73 -10.80 3.58 14.03
N LEU A 74 -10.77 2.95 15.21
CA LEU A 74 -10.99 1.50 15.35
C LEU A 74 -12.47 1.12 15.24
N ALA A 75 -13.38 2.04 15.58
CA ALA A 75 -14.82 1.83 15.42
C ALA A 75 -15.28 1.98 13.96
N ASP A 76 -14.83 3.04 13.28
CA ASP A 76 -15.11 3.30 11.87
C ASP A 76 -13.96 4.09 11.23
N GLY A 77 -13.06 3.35 10.59
CA GLY A 77 -11.87 3.93 9.96
C GLY A 77 -12.22 4.94 8.88
N SER A 78 -13.31 4.73 8.14
CA SER A 78 -13.73 5.60 7.05
C SER A 78 -14.24 6.93 7.59
N ALA A 79 -15.10 6.88 8.61
CA ALA A 79 -15.64 8.06 9.26
C ALA A 79 -14.54 8.88 9.95
N ALA A 80 -13.65 8.23 10.70
CA ALA A 80 -12.58 8.92 11.43
C ALA A 80 -11.61 9.63 10.48
N VAL A 81 -11.13 8.95 9.44
CA VAL A 81 -10.24 9.53 8.43
C VAL A 81 -10.92 10.66 7.65
N GLY A 82 -12.22 10.53 7.38
CA GLY A 82 -13.01 11.58 6.72
C GLY A 82 -13.03 12.92 7.45
N THR A 83 -12.76 12.93 8.76
CA THR A 83 -12.65 14.18 9.55
C THR A 83 -11.38 14.98 9.26
N LEU A 84 -10.36 14.36 8.66
CA LEU A 84 -9.05 14.98 8.42
C LEU A 84 -9.03 15.91 7.20
N GLY A 85 -10.06 15.90 6.35
CA GLY A 85 -10.30 16.88 5.29
C GLY A 85 -9.36 16.87 4.08
N HIS A 86 -8.19 16.23 4.17
CA HIS A 86 -7.18 16.15 3.11
C HIS A 86 -7.08 14.77 2.45
N ILE A 87 -7.89 13.80 2.90
CA ILE A 87 -7.90 12.44 2.39
C ILE A 87 -9.20 12.23 1.62
N SER A 88 -9.10 11.80 0.36
CA SER A 88 -10.27 11.60 -0.50
C SER A 88 -11.20 10.53 0.09
N ARG A 89 -12.50 10.70 -0.15
CA ARG A 89 -13.56 9.81 0.36
C ARG A 89 -13.61 8.46 -0.37
N THR A 90 -12.67 8.18 -1.26
CA THR A 90 -12.72 7.02 -2.16
C THR A 90 -11.98 5.84 -1.53
N GLY A 91 -12.69 5.09 -0.69
CA GLY A 91 -12.17 3.94 0.04
C GLY A 91 -13.30 3.33 0.84
N ASP A 92 -14.33 2.87 0.12
CA ASP A 92 -15.72 2.79 0.60
C ASP A 92 -15.93 1.99 1.89
N HIS A 93 -14.97 1.18 2.33
CA HIS A 93 -14.93 0.62 3.68
C HIS A 93 -13.49 0.41 4.19
N LEU A 94 -12.88 1.44 4.78
CA LEU A 94 -11.62 1.32 5.52
C LEU A 94 -11.85 0.71 6.90
N VAL A 95 -11.11 -0.37 7.21
CA VAL A 95 -11.03 -0.99 8.53
C VAL A 95 -9.60 -0.92 9.03
N VAL A 96 -9.42 -0.35 10.23
CA VAL A 96 -8.11 -0.30 10.89
C VAL A 96 -7.97 -1.50 11.83
N VAL A 97 -6.88 -2.24 11.70
CA VAL A 97 -6.61 -3.43 12.49
C VAL A 97 -5.41 -3.19 13.40
N GLU A 98 -5.64 -3.20 14.71
CA GLU A 98 -4.63 -2.81 15.69
C GLU A 98 -3.70 -3.97 16.05
N ASN A 99 -2.39 -3.70 16.01
CA ASN A 99 -1.38 -4.57 16.61
C ASN A 99 -1.32 -4.35 18.13
N THR A 100 -1.20 -5.44 18.87
CA THR A 100 -1.01 -5.46 20.33
C THR A 100 0.17 -6.39 20.67
N PRO A 101 0.64 -6.44 21.93
CA PRO A 101 1.68 -7.40 22.31
C PRO A 101 1.31 -8.86 22.01
N GLU A 102 0.02 -9.19 22.05
CA GLU A 102 -0.53 -10.53 21.81
C GLU A 102 -0.92 -10.77 20.35
N ARG A 103 -1.03 -9.72 19.51
CA ARG A 103 -1.49 -9.85 18.12
C ARG A 103 -0.74 -8.97 17.13
N HIS A 104 -0.25 -9.60 16.06
CA HIS A 104 0.30 -8.94 14.88
C HIS A 104 -0.63 -9.14 13.67
N ASN A 105 -1.03 -8.07 13.01
CA ASN A 105 -1.85 -8.12 11.81
C ASN A 105 -0.98 -7.97 10.56
N MET A 106 -1.37 -8.64 9.49
CA MET A 106 -0.77 -8.51 8.16
C MET A 106 -1.87 -8.49 7.09
N VAL A 107 -1.72 -7.65 6.06
CA VAL A 107 -2.74 -7.48 5.01
C VAL A 107 -2.24 -8.02 3.68
N VAL A 108 -3.09 -8.77 2.97
CA VAL A 108 -2.79 -9.29 1.62
C VAL A 108 -4.03 -9.18 0.73
N CYS A 109 -3.85 -9.29 -0.58
CA CYS A 109 -4.92 -9.59 -1.52
C CYS A 109 -4.49 -10.80 -2.36
N THR A 110 -4.95 -11.99 -1.98
CA THR A 110 -4.50 -13.23 -2.62
C THR A 110 -4.90 -13.29 -4.11
N LEU A 111 -6.06 -12.72 -4.45
CA LEU A 111 -6.64 -12.78 -5.79
C LEU A 111 -6.05 -11.78 -6.79
N CYS A 112 -5.61 -10.60 -6.33
CA CYS A 112 -5.07 -9.57 -7.22
C CYS A 112 -4.10 -8.63 -6.50
N SER A 113 -4.59 -7.47 -6.04
CA SER A 113 -3.78 -6.37 -5.53
C SER A 113 -4.59 -5.30 -4.77
N CYS A 114 -5.77 -5.65 -4.22
CA CYS A 114 -6.60 -4.72 -3.45
C CYS A 114 -5.79 -4.09 -2.31
N TYR A 115 -5.85 -2.76 -2.18
CA TYR A 115 -4.96 -2.00 -1.30
C TYR A 115 -5.59 -0.64 -0.95
N PRO A 116 -5.38 -0.05 0.25
CA PRO A 116 -5.97 1.24 0.63
C PRO A 116 -5.22 2.41 0.00
N TRP A 117 -5.51 2.73 -1.27
CA TRP A 117 -4.73 3.70 -2.04
C TRP A 117 -4.70 5.11 -1.41
N GLU A 118 -5.81 5.60 -0.88
CA GLU A 118 -5.87 6.91 -0.22
C GLU A 118 -4.95 7.03 1.01
N MET A 119 -4.67 5.90 1.67
CA MET A 119 -3.78 5.84 2.84
C MET A 119 -2.34 5.59 2.45
N LEU A 120 -2.11 4.72 1.47
CA LEU A 120 -0.82 4.08 1.24
C LEU A 120 -0.27 4.26 -0.18
N GLY A 121 -0.98 4.97 -1.06
CA GLY A 121 -0.66 5.09 -2.48
C GLY A 121 -0.80 3.76 -3.22
N LEU A 122 -0.13 3.66 -4.37
CA LEU A 122 -0.13 2.43 -5.16
C LEU A 122 0.68 1.32 -4.45
N PRO A 123 0.21 0.06 -4.49
CA PRO A 123 0.88 -1.03 -3.81
C PRO A 123 2.26 -1.32 -4.40
N PRO A 124 3.24 -1.71 -3.56
CA PRO A 124 4.57 -2.08 -4.03
C PRO A 124 4.53 -3.32 -4.93
N VAL A 125 5.54 -3.50 -5.77
CA VAL A 125 5.60 -4.62 -6.73
C VAL A 125 5.50 -5.97 -6.03
N TRP A 126 6.19 -6.14 -4.90
CA TRP A 126 6.18 -7.40 -4.15
C TRP A 126 4.78 -7.77 -3.63
N TYR A 127 3.96 -6.78 -3.26
CA TYR A 127 2.60 -7.01 -2.75
C TYR A 127 1.69 -7.62 -3.82
N LYS A 128 1.86 -7.18 -5.06
CA LYS A 128 1.11 -7.65 -6.23
C LYS A 128 1.60 -9.01 -6.76
N ALA A 129 2.81 -9.41 -6.36
CA ALA A 129 3.48 -10.58 -6.90
C ALA A 129 3.04 -11.89 -6.22
N ALA A 130 3.09 -12.98 -6.99
CA ALA A 130 2.69 -14.31 -6.53
C ALA A 130 3.42 -14.81 -5.26
N PRO A 131 4.73 -14.54 -5.05
CA PRO A 131 5.43 -15.03 -3.86
C PRO A 131 4.80 -14.54 -2.54
N TYR A 132 4.48 -13.24 -2.46
CA TYR A 132 3.82 -12.68 -1.28
C TYR A 132 2.39 -13.21 -1.15
N ARG A 133 1.60 -13.08 -2.22
CA ARG A 133 0.17 -13.41 -2.24
C ARG A 133 -0.13 -14.86 -1.90
N SER A 134 0.71 -15.79 -2.32
CA SER A 134 0.52 -17.23 -2.07
C SER A 134 0.98 -17.66 -0.68
N ARG A 135 2.05 -17.05 -0.14
CA ARG A 135 2.65 -17.47 1.13
C ARG A 135 2.07 -16.74 2.34
N ALA A 136 1.66 -15.48 2.20
CA ALA A 136 1.18 -14.67 3.33
C ALA A 136 0.06 -15.35 4.12
N VAL A 137 -0.85 -16.07 3.45
CA VAL A 137 -1.97 -16.79 4.08
C VAL A 137 -1.65 -18.21 4.56
N LYS A 138 -0.47 -18.74 4.24
CA LYS A 138 -0.06 -20.13 4.54
C LYS A 138 1.09 -20.21 5.54
N ASP A 139 2.08 -19.36 5.36
CA ASP A 139 3.30 -19.26 6.16
C ASP A 139 3.63 -17.78 6.41
N PRO A 140 2.79 -17.07 7.20
CA PRO A 140 3.02 -15.65 7.47
C PRO A 140 4.34 -15.42 8.21
N ARG A 141 4.73 -16.31 9.13
CA ARG A 141 6.00 -16.18 9.88
C ARG A 141 7.22 -16.25 8.96
N GLY A 142 7.24 -17.21 8.03
CA GLY A 142 8.33 -17.29 7.04
C GLY A 142 8.36 -16.09 6.10
N VAL A 143 7.20 -15.54 5.72
CA VAL A 143 7.14 -14.29 4.94
C VAL A 143 7.72 -13.12 5.73
N LEU A 144 7.37 -12.94 7.00
CA LEU A 144 7.93 -11.87 7.84
C LEU A 144 9.44 -12.02 8.03
N ALA A 145 9.95 -13.27 8.13
CA ALA A 145 11.37 -13.54 8.17
C ALA A 145 12.09 -13.09 6.89
N ASP A 146 11.46 -13.22 5.72
CA ASP A 146 12.01 -12.69 4.45
C ASP A 146 12.06 -11.15 4.43
N PHE A 147 11.19 -10.47 5.21
CA PHE A 147 11.25 -9.03 5.47
C PHE A 147 12.26 -8.65 6.57
N GLY A 148 12.96 -9.62 7.15
CA GLY A 148 14.08 -9.39 8.07
C GLY A 148 13.70 -9.31 9.55
N PHE A 149 12.49 -9.70 9.95
CA PHE A 149 12.12 -9.74 11.37
C PHE A 149 11.28 -10.97 11.72
N THR A 150 11.22 -11.30 13.01
CA THR A 150 10.44 -12.42 13.52
C THR A 150 9.46 -11.93 14.57
N ILE A 151 8.30 -12.57 14.61
CA ILE A 151 7.27 -12.35 15.63
C ILE A 151 7.38 -13.50 16.65
N PRO A 152 7.32 -13.22 17.98
CA PRO A 152 7.31 -14.26 19.00
C PRO A 152 6.27 -15.35 18.72
N ASN A 153 6.57 -16.59 19.13
CA ASN A 153 5.72 -17.75 18.84
C ASN A 153 4.35 -17.69 19.53
N ASP A 154 4.27 -16.99 20.66
CA ASP A 154 3.08 -16.77 21.47
C ASP A 154 2.21 -15.59 20.98
N THR A 155 2.76 -14.68 20.19
CA THR A 155 1.98 -13.63 19.51
C THR A 155 1.16 -14.23 18.36
N GLU A 156 -0.16 -14.02 18.36
CA GLU A 156 -1.07 -14.40 17.28
C GLU A 156 -0.74 -13.60 16.01
N ILE A 157 -0.65 -14.25 14.84
CA ILE A 157 -0.61 -13.53 13.56
C ILE A 157 -1.98 -13.65 12.89
N ARG A 158 -2.63 -12.51 12.65
CA ARG A 158 -3.89 -12.43 11.92
C ARG A 158 -3.66 -11.87 10.53
N VAL A 159 -3.90 -12.70 9.51
CA VAL A 159 -3.78 -12.29 8.10
C VAL A 159 -5.15 -11.88 7.57
N TRP A 160 -5.23 -10.68 7.02
CA TRP A 160 -6.44 -10.10 6.44
C TRP A 160 -6.35 -10.15 4.93
N ASP A 161 -7.13 -11.03 4.32
CA ASP A 161 -7.21 -11.15 2.86
C ASP A 161 -8.31 -10.25 2.31
N SER A 162 -7.91 -9.29 1.48
CA SER A 162 -8.76 -8.26 0.86
C SER A 162 -9.55 -8.85 -0.32
N THR A 163 -10.51 -9.70 0.00
CA THR A 163 -11.34 -10.46 -0.96
C THR A 163 -12.64 -9.76 -1.38
N ALA A 164 -12.96 -8.63 -0.73
CA ALA A 164 -14.13 -7.79 -1.01
C ALA A 164 -13.70 -6.32 -1.14
N GLU A 165 -14.64 -5.38 -1.03
CA GLU A 165 -14.35 -3.94 -1.12
C GLU A 165 -13.82 -3.31 0.17
N THR A 166 -13.79 -4.07 1.27
CA THR A 166 -13.09 -3.64 2.49
C THR A 166 -11.59 -3.48 2.20
N ARG A 167 -11.01 -2.41 2.73
CA ARG A 167 -9.56 -2.17 2.71
C ARG A 167 -9.05 -2.10 4.13
N PHE A 168 -7.93 -2.75 4.39
CA PHE A 168 -7.33 -2.82 5.72
C PHE A 168 -6.10 -1.93 5.82
N LEU A 169 -5.98 -1.23 6.94
CA LEU A 169 -4.78 -0.52 7.36
C LEU A 169 -4.35 -1.08 8.71
N VAL A 170 -3.09 -1.52 8.84
CA VAL A 170 -2.55 -1.91 10.14
C VAL A 170 -2.25 -0.65 10.94
N LEU A 171 -2.73 -0.60 12.19
CA LEU A 171 -2.27 0.36 13.19
C LEU A 171 -1.14 -0.30 13.99
N PRO A 172 0.13 0.01 13.69
CA PRO A 172 1.25 -0.57 14.43
C PRO A 172 1.29 -0.05 15.87
N MET A 173 1.98 -0.79 16.74
CA MET A 173 2.28 -0.32 18.09
C MET A 173 3.28 0.84 18.05
N ARG A 174 3.08 1.84 18.90
CA ARG A 174 4.05 2.92 19.11
C ARG A 174 5.31 2.34 19.77
N PRO A 175 6.51 2.55 19.20
CA PRO A 175 7.73 2.05 19.83
C PRO A 175 8.04 2.84 21.11
N ALA A 176 8.66 2.16 22.08
CA ALA A 176 9.21 2.78 23.28
C ALA A 176 10.31 3.80 22.92
N GLY A 177 10.57 4.76 23.81
CA GLY A 177 11.59 5.80 23.58
C GLY A 177 11.10 6.96 22.71
N THR A 178 9.80 6.98 22.38
CA THR A 178 9.16 8.08 21.67
C THR A 178 8.31 8.96 22.59
N GLU A 179 8.46 8.82 23.91
CA GLU A 179 7.71 9.62 24.88
C GLU A 179 7.97 11.12 24.65
N GLY A 180 6.91 11.93 24.66
CA GLY A 180 6.99 13.38 24.43
C GLY A 180 7.25 13.81 22.99
N TRP A 181 7.41 12.88 22.03
CA TRP A 181 7.51 13.22 20.61
C TRP A 181 6.22 13.89 20.12
N SER A 182 6.39 14.87 19.22
CA SER A 182 5.28 15.48 18.50
C SER A 182 4.66 14.49 17.49
N GLU A 183 3.41 14.74 17.10
CA GLU A 183 2.73 13.96 16.07
C GLU A 183 3.52 13.91 14.75
N ALA A 184 4.14 15.03 14.34
CA ALA A 184 4.97 15.08 13.15
C ALA A 184 6.19 14.15 13.23
N GLN A 185 6.91 14.15 14.36
CA GLN A 185 8.04 13.25 14.57
C GLN A 185 7.62 11.77 14.61
N LEU A 186 6.43 11.49 15.16
CA LEU A 186 5.88 10.14 15.16
C LEU A 186 5.49 9.67 13.76
N ALA A 187 4.96 10.55 12.91
CA ALA A 187 4.63 10.22 11.53
C ALA A 187 5.88 9.85 10.71
N GLU A 188 7.03 10.47 10.98
CA GLU A 188 8.30 10.20 10.27
C GLU A 188 8.80 8.76 10.44
N ILE A 189 8.47 8.09 11.55
CA ILE A 189 8.91 6.71 11.81
C ILE A 189 7.90 5.66 11.33
N VAL A 190 6.68 6.05 10.98
CA VAL A 190 5.67 5.11 10.47
C VAL A 190 5.99 4.81 9.00
N THR A 191 6.33 3.55 8.73
CA THR A 191 6.67 3.11 7.38
C THR A 191 5.46 2.54 6.65
N ARG A 192 5.54 2.49 5.31
CA ARG A 192 4.55 1.75 4.52
C ARG A 192 4.42 0.30 5.00
N ASP A 193 5.55 -0.35 5.24
CA ASP A 193 5.57 -1.78 5.56
C ASP A 193 4.96 -2.04 6.96
N SER A 194 5.12 -1.13 7.93
CA SER A 194 4.45 -1.27 9.23
C SER A 194 2.93 -1.13 9.14
N MET A 195 2.43 -0.34 8.19
CA MET A 195 0.99 -0.20 7.92
C MET A 195 0.39 -1.31 7.05
N ILE A 196 1.23 -2.13 6.40
CA ILE A 196 0.82 -3.41 5.76
C ILE A 196 0.92 -4.57 6.77
N GLY A 197 1.78 -4.43 7.79
CA GLY A 197 2.12 -5.49 8.74
C GLY A 197 3.33 -6.33 8.30
N THR A 198 4.12 -5.87 7.34
CA THR A 198 5.36 -6.51 6.87
C THR A 198 6.62 -5.78 7.37
N GLY A 199 6.48 -4.91 8.37
CA GLY A 199 7.58 -4.25 9.06
C GLY A 199 7.16 -3.84 10.46
N LEU A 200 8.15 -3.55 11.31
CA LEU A 200 7.92 -2.94 12.62
C LEU A 200 8.28 -1.46 12.55
N VAL A 201 7.67 -0.65 13.42
CA VAL A 201 8.10 0.73 13.60
C VAL A 201 9.27 0.75 14.57
N THR A 202 10.39 1.32 14.15
CA THR A 202 11.59 1.47 14.99
C THR A 202 11.86 2.94 15.26
N ALA A 203 12.18 3.27 16.50
CA ALA A 203 12.67 4.60 16.85
C ALA A 203 14.21 4.61 16.80
N PRO A 204 14.85 5.71 16.35
CA PRO A 204 16.29 5.87 16.44
C PRO A 204 16.77 5.64 17.89
N GLY A 205 17.66 4.66 18.09
CA GLY A 205 18.21 4.32 19.41
C GLY A 205 17.41 3.29 20.23
N ALA A 206 16.30 2.77 19.71
CA ALA A 206 15.64 1.61 20.31
C ALA A 206 16.49 0.35 20.07
N PRO A 207 16.69 -0.54 21.07
CA PRO A 207 17.33 -1.82 20.84
C PRO A 207 16.47 -2.63 19.87
N SER A 208 17.12 -3.12 18.80
CA SER A 208 16.55 -4.03 17.80
C SER A 208 16.24 -5.41 18.37
#